data_AF-A0AAD5B727-F1
#
_entry.id   AF-A0AAD5B727-F1
#
_cell.length_a   1.000
_cell.length_b   1.000
_cell.length_c   1.000
_cell.angle_alpha   90.00
_cell.angle_beta   90.00
_cell.angle_gamma   90.00
#
_symmetry.space_group_name_H-M   'P 1'
#
loop_
_entity.id
_entity.type
_entity.pdbx_description
1 polymer ?
#
loop_
_entity_poly.entity_id
_entity_poly.type
_entity_poly.pdbx_seq_one_letter_code
_entity_poly.pdbx_strand_id
1 'polypeptide(L)'
;MLGMTLFIFLSIAAAVGNVNNQNPDQEVKVALAFGLSIATLAQSLGHISGAHLNPAVTVGLLVSCQISAIRAVFYILAQMFGSVLASSMVMMVRPQNITSLGVNK
;
A
#
# COMPACT_ATOMS: atom_id res chain seq x y z
N MET A 1 2.27 10.76 1.95
CA MET A 1 0.98 10.71 1.21
C MET A 1 1.16 10.08 -0.16
N LEU A 2 1.82 10.73 -1.13
CA LEU A 2 1.96 10.23 -2.51
C LEU A 2 2.46 8.78 -2.62
N GLY A 3 3.56 8.44 -1.93
CA GLY A 3 4.06 7.07 -1.94
C GLY A 3 3.08 6.04 -1.38
N MET A 4 2.30 6.41 -0.35
CA MET A 4 1.27 5.52 0.23
C MET A 4 0.11 5.33 -0.75
N THR A 5 -0.27 6.41 -1.45
CA THR A 5 -1.32 6.34 -2.47
C THR A 5 -0.91 5.42 -3.62
N LEU A 6 0.32 5.56 -4.14
CA LEU A 6 0.84 4.69 -5.19
C LEU A 6 0.97 3.23 -4.72
N PHE A 7 1.52 3.00 -3.52
CA PHE A 7 1.68 1.67 -2.96
C PHE A 7 0.35 0.92 -2.89
N ILE A 8 -0.67 1.54 -2.29
CA ILE A 8 -1.99 0.92 -2.12
C ILE A 8 -2.70 0.74 -3.46
N PHE A 9 -2.58 1.72 -4.37
CA PHE A 9 -3.19 1.62 -5.70
C PHE A 9 -2.65 0.42 -6.49
N LEU A 10 -1.32 0.31 -6.61
CA LEU A 10 -0.65 -0.81 -7.31
C LEU A 10 -0.97 -2.16 -6.67
N SER A 11 -0.95 -2.21 -5.34
CA SER A 11 -1.13 -3.44 -4.57
C SER A 11 -2.56 -3.96 -4.63
N ILE A 12 -3.57 -3.10 -4.44
CA ILE A 12 -4.98 -3.52 -4.55
C ILE A 12 -5.32 -3.84 -6.01
N ALA A 13 -4.83 -3.08 -6.98
CA ALA A 13 -5.05 -3.39 -8.40
C ALA A 13 -4.52 -4.78 -8.78
N ALA A 14 -3.35 -5.17 -8.27
CA ALA A 14 -2.81 -6.52 -8.47
C ALA A 14 -3.62 -7.61 -7.77
N ALA A 15 -4.23 -7.30 -6.61
CA ALA A 15 -5.11 -8.17 -5.85
C ALA A 15 -6.49 -8.37 -6.51
N VAL A 16 -6.90 -7.50 -7.44
CA VAL A 16 -8.08 -7.76 -8.26
C VAL A 16 -7.79 -8.95 -9.18
N GLY A 17 -8.46 -10.06 -8.90
CA GLY A 17 -8.24 -11.33 -9.58
C GLY A 17 -9.53 -12.10 -9.81
N ASN A 18 -9.45 -13.15 -10.63
CA ASN A 18 -10.59 -14.01 -10.91
C ASN A 18 -10.79 -14.99 -9.74
N VAL A 19 -11.91 -14.89 -9.03
CA VAL A 19 -12.26 -15.78 -7.90
C VAL A 19 -12.50 -17.24 -8.30
N ASN A 20 -12.70 -17.51 -9.59
CA ASN A 20 -12.89 -18.87 -10.10
C ASN A 20 -11.57 -19.54 -10.52
N ASN A 21 -10.46 -18.80 -10.56
CA ASN A 21 -9.16 -19.36 -10.88
C ASN A 21 -8.49 -19.83 -9.57
N GLN A 22 -8.32 -21.15 -9.44
CA GLN A 22 -7.71 -21.79 -8.25
C GLN A 22 -6.21 -22.04 -8.43
N ASN A 23 -5.64 -21.57 -9.53
CA ASN A 23 -4.23 -21.72 -9.79
C ASN A 23 -3.40 -20.81 -8.85
N PRO A 24 -2.21 -21.26 -8.40
CA PRO A 24 -1.37 -20.50 -7.47
C PRO A 24 -0.74 -19.24 -8.09
N ASP A 25 -0.95 -18.99 -9.39
CA ASP A 25 -0.38 -17.86 -10.12
C ASP A 25 -0.84 -16.50 -9.57
N GLN A 26 -2.08 -16.42 -9.07
CA GLN A 26 -2.61 -15.18 -8.51
C GLN A 26 -1.95 -14.79 -7.19
N GLU A 27 -1.73 -15.73 -6.29
CA GLU A 27 -1.09 -15.48 -4.99
C GLU A 27 0.35 -15.01 -5.19
N VAL A 28 1.11 -15.68 -6.07
CA VAL A 28 2.48 -15.30 -6.40
C VAL A 28 2.52 -13.92 -7.05
N LYS A 29 1.60 -13.63 -7.98
CA LYS A 29 1.48 -12.30 -8.61
C LYS A 29 1.23 -11.21 -7.57
N VAL A 30 0.32 -11.43 -6.62
CA VAL A 30 0.02 -10.46 -5.55
C VAL A 30 1.24 -10.26 -4.65
N ALA A 31 1.86 -11.34 -4.18
CA ALA A 31 3.06 -11.26 -3.34
C ALA A 31 4.20 -10.51 -4.02
N LEU A 32 4.45 -10.81 -5.31
CA LEU A 32 5.46 -10.14 -6.11
C LEU A 32 5.12 -8.66 -6.32
N ALA A 33 3.87 -8.32 -6.63
CA ALA A 33 3.44 -6.94 -6.83
C ALA A 33 3.61 -6.09 -5.57
N PHE A 34 3.25 -6.62 -4.39
CA PHE A 34 3.46 -5.95 -3.12
C PHE A 34 4.95 -5.73 -2.83
N GLY A 35 5.77 -6.78 -2.97
CA GLY A 35 7.21 -6.72 -2.72
C GLY A 35 7.95 -5.78 -3.67
N LEU A 36 7.63 -5.81 -4.96
CA LEU A 36 8.25 -4.94 -5.94
C LEU A 36 7.83 -3.48 -5.75
N SER A 37 6.54 -3.23 -5.46
CA SER A 37 6.03 -1.88 -5.21
C SER A 37 6.71 -1.23 -4.02
N ILE A 38 6.87 -1.95 -2.90
CA ILE A 38 7.53 -1.38 -1.72
C ILE A 38 9.03 -1.18 -1.95
N ALA A 39 9.71 -2.07 -2.68
CA ALA A 39 11.13 -1.92 -3.02
C ALA A 39 11.37 -0.69 -3.91
N THR A 40 10.56 -0.50 -4.96
CA THR A 40 10.66 0.68 -5.83
C THR A 40 10.39 1.96 -5.05
N LEU A 41 9.35 2.00 -4.23
CA LEU A 41 9.01 3.19 -3.45
C LEU A 41 10.03 3.49 -2.36
N ALA A 42 10.64 2.47 -1.75
CA ALA A 42 11.75 2.66 -0.81
C ALA A 42 12.95 3.30 -1.50
N GLN A 43 13.31 2.84 -2.71
CA GLN A 43 14.41 3.42 -3.47
C GLN A 43 14.12 4.86 -3.92
N SER A 44 12.89 5.15 -4.38
CA SER A 44 12.53 6.48 -4.88
C SER A 44 12.26 7.50 -3.78
N LEU A 45 11.66 7.09 -2.66
CA LEU A 45 11.18 7.99 -1.60
C LEU A 45 12.01 7.93 -0.31
N GLY A 46 13.02 7.06 -0.26
CA GLY A 46 13.93 6.93 0.87
C GLY A 46 14.66 8.23 1.18
N HIS A 47 15.20 8.89 0.15
CA HIS A 47 15.94 10.15 0.31
C HIS A 47 15.07 11.35 0.75
N ILE A 48 13.76 11.30 0.49
CA ILE A 48 12.84 12.43 0.74
C ILE A 48 12.12 12.28 2.08
N SER A 49 11.53 11.12 2.35
CA SER A 49 10.67 10.93 3.54
C SER A 49 11.11 9.80 4.47
N GLY A 50 12.26 9.16 4.21
CA GLY A 50 12.67 7.94 4.90
C GLY A 50 11.82 6.72 4.54
N ALA A 51 10.94 6.84 3.54
CA ALA A 51 10.02 5.80 3.07
C ALA A 51 9.27 5.05 4.17
N HIS A 52 8.79 5.74 5.22
CA HIS A 52 8.10 5.06 6.32
C HIS A 52 6.90 4.25 5.82
N LEU A 53 6.11 4.83 4.89
CA LEU A 53 5.01 4.22 4.10
C LEU A 53 4.06 3.28 4.86
N ASN A 54 4.06 3.35 6.18
CA ASN A 54 3.42 2.42 7.08
C ASN A 54 3.37 3.07 8.48
N PRO A 55 2.20 3.14 9.11
CA PRO A 55 2.05 3.65 10.47
C PRO A 55 2.90 2.86 11.48
N ALA A 56 2.96 1.53 11.35
CA ALA A 56 3.73 0.67 12.25
C ALA A 56 5.23 0.97 12.19
N VAL A 57 5.77 1.22 10.98
CA VAL A 57 7.17 1.62 10.80
C VAL A 57 7.42 3.00 11.39
N THR A 58 6.49 3.94 11.21
CA THR A 58 6.56 5.30 11.79
C THR A 58 6.60 5.24 13.32
N VAL A 59 5.78 4.38 13.93
CA VAL A 59 5.78 4.15 15.38
C VAL A 59 7.07 3.47 15.84
N GLY A 60 7.59 2.48 15.10
CA GLY A 60 8.87 1.85 15.42
C GLY A 60 10.03 2.85 15.45
N LEU A 61 10.05 3.80 14.52
CA LEU A 61 11.05 4.88 14.50
C LEU A 61 10.84 5.90 15.61
N LEU A 62 9.59 6.13 16.04
CA LEU A 62 9.27 6.96 17.20
C LEU A 62 9.80 6.33 18.50
N VAL A 63 9.63 5.01 18.69
CA VAL A 63 10.18 4.28 19.84
C VAL A 63 11.72 4.25 19.81
N SER A 64 12.31 4.24 18.61
CA SER A 64 13.75 4.37 18.41
C SER A 64 14.28 5.82 18.59
N CYS A 65 13.41 6.77 18.99
CA CYS A 65 13.72 8.20 19.14
C CYS A 65 14.32 8.86 17.88
N GLN A 66 14.08 8.29 16.70
CA GLN A 66 14.57 8.81 15.41
C GLN A 66 13.68 9.93 14.85
N ILE A 67 12.48 10.12 15.41
CA ILE A 67 11.47 11.07 14.94
C ILE A 67 10.71 11.67 16.14
N SER A 68 10.38 12.97 16.06
CA SER A 68 9.53 13.64 17.05
C SER A 68 8.08 13.14 17.00
N ALA A 69 7.44 12.98 18.15
CA ALA A 69 6.05 12.50 18.29
C ALA A 69 5.04 13.27 17.43
N ILE A 70 5.18 14.61 17.35
CA ILE A 70 4.30 15.45 16.53
C ILE A 70 4.45 15.10 15.05
N ARG A 71 5.70 14.93 14.56
CA ARG A 71 5.94 14.51 13.17
C ARG A 71 5.36 13.12 12.91
N ALA A 72 5.50 12.18 13.85
CA ALA A 72 4.96 10.84 13.71
C ALA A 72 3.44 10.85 13.51
N VAL A 73 2.71 11.66 14.29
CA VAL A 73 1.25 11.82 14.14
C VAL A 73 0.89 12.37 12.75
N PHE A 74 1.57 13.42 12.28
CA PHE A 74 1.34 13.96 10.94
C PHE A 74 1.63 12.92 9.84
N TYR A 75 2.68 12.11 9.99
CA TYR A 75 2.99 11.03 9.05
C TYR A 75 1.91 9.96 9.01
N ILE A 76 1.39 9.54 10.16
CA ILE A 76 0.31 8.55 10.26
C ILE A 76 -0.95 9.08 9.59
N LEU A 77 -1.36 10.33 9.88
CA LEU A 77 -2.51 10.95 9.22
C LEU A 77 -2.32 11.02 7.70
N ALA A 78 -1.16 11.46 7.24
CA ALA A 78 -0.85 11.53 5.81
C ALA A 78 -0.81 10.14 5.11
N GLN A 79 -0.49 9.07 5.85
CA GLN A 79 -0.56 7.69 5.37
C GLN A 79 -2.02 7.21 5.29
N MET A 80 -2.84 7.49 6.31
CA MET A 80 -4.27 7.16 6.30
C MET A 80 -5.01 7.84 5.15
N PHE A 81 -4.85 9.16 4.98
CA PHE A 81 -5.46 9.88 3.87
C PHE A 81 -4.97 9.37 2.51
N GLY A 82 -3.68 9.06 2.39
CA GLY A 82 -3.12 8.49 1.17
C GLY A 82 -3.73 7.13 0.80
N SER A 83 -4.00 6.28 1.80
CA SER A 83 -4.63 4.97 1.63
C SER A 83 -6.11 5.09 1.25
N VAL A 84 -6.86 5.99 1.89
CA VAL A 84 -8.26 6.26 1.55
C VAL A 84 -8.39 6.75 0.11
N LEU A 85 -7.56 7.72 -0.30
CA LEU A 85 -7.53 8.23 -1.68
C LEU A 85 -7.24 7.12 -2.70
N ALA A 86 -6.27 6.25 -2.41
CA ALA A 86 -5.94 5.14 -3.29
C ALA A 86 -7.08 4.13 -3.41
N SER A 87 -7.73 3.78 -2.30
CA SER A 87 -8.87 2.86 -2.31
C SER A 87 -10.03 3.41 -3.16
N SER A 88 -10.35 4.69 -3.01
CA SER A 88 -11.35 5.37 -3.84
C SER A 88 -10.98 5.38 -5.33
N MET A 89 -9.71 5.63 -5.67
CA MET A 89 -9.23 5.57 -7.07
C MET A 89 -9.37 4.17 -7.65
N VAL A 90 -9.02 3.12 -6.88
CA VAL A 90 -9.18 1.74 -7.34
C VAL A 90 -10.64 1.42 -7.57
N MET A 91 -11.56 1.81 -6.68
CA MET A 91 -13.00 1.61 -6.89
C MET A 91 -13.51 2.26 -8.18
N MET A 92 -12.99 3.45 -8.53
CA MET A 92 -13.39 4.15 -9.76
C MET A 92 -12.87 3.46 -11.02
N VAL A 93 -11.66 2.92 -11.00
CA VAL A 93 -11.04 2.23 -12.14
C VAL A 93 -11.57 0.81 -12.32
N ARG A 94 -12.08 0.19 -11.25
CA ARG A 94 -12.46 -1.23 -11.24
C ARG A 94 -13.71 -1.49 -12.10
N PRO A 95 -13.68 -2.47 -13.03
CA PRO A 95 -14.85 -2.86 -13.79
C PRO A 95 -15.93 -3.48 -12.89
N GLN A 96 -17.20 -3.15 -13.16
CA GLN A 96 -18.39 -3.51 -12.37
C GLN A 96 -18.63 -5.04 -12.28
N ASN A 97 -17.95 -5.82 -13.12
CA ASN A 97 -18.14 -7.26 -13.33
C ASN A 97 -17.35 -8.14 -12.35
N ILE A 98 -16.56 -7.53 -11.45
CA ILE A 98 -15.79 -8.26 -10.43
C ILE A 98 -16.44 -7.93 -9.09
N THR A 99 -16.99 -8.87 -8.34
CA THR A 99 -17.65 -8.61 -7.03
C THR A 99 -16.76 -8.93 -5.84
N SER A 100 -15.62 -9.58 -6.04
CA SER A 100 -14.67 -9.90 -4.97
C SER A 100 -13.61 -8.82 -4.78
N LEU A 101 -13.34 -8.48 -3.53
CA LEU A 101 -12.27 -7.58 -3.09
C LEU A 101 -11.03 -8.35 -2.60
N GLY A 102 -10.99 -9.68 -2.82
CA GLY A 102 -9.88 -10.55 -2.42
C GLY A 102 -9.74 -11.78 -3.33
N VAL A 103 -8.52 -12.30 -3.40
CA VAL A 103 -8.17 -13.56 -4.10
C VAL A 103 -8.52 -14.77 -3.24
N ASN A 104 -8.45 -14.63 -1.92
CA ASN A 104 -8.79 -15.69 -0.98
C ASN A 104 -10.31 -15.77 -0.74
N LYS A 105 -10.86 -16.99 -0.76
CA LYS A 105 -12.27 -17.28 -0.47
C LYS A 105 -12.55 -17.27 1.03
#